data_AF-A0A233HCE5-F1
#
_entry.id   AF-A0A233HCE5-F1
#
_cell.length_a   1.000
_cell.length_b   1.000
_cell.length_c   1.000
_cell.angle_alpha   90.00
_cell.angle_beta   90.00
_cell.angle_gamma   90.00
#
_symmetry.space_group_name_H-M   'P 1'
#
loop_
_entity.id
_entity.type
_entity.pdbx_description
1 polymer ?
#
loop_
_entity_poly.entity_id
_entity_poly.type
_entity_poly.pdbx_seq_one_letter_code
_entity_poly.pdbx_strand_id
1 'polypeptide(L)'
;MPSVGEKIFISHVKSLGLCVPESEFRFKGSCGKRRWRFDFAYPDLMIAIEIEGGVYTKGRHTRGKGYEADCEKYNTATAMGWKVFRFTTGMVTSGQALSVIEKILKNHKSEGDNGNFTSR
;
A
#
# COMPACT_ATOMS: atom_id res chain seq x y z
N MET A 1 -2.33 -4.83 17.05
CA MET A 1 -2.67 -6.13 16.45
C MET A 1 -3.22 -5.86 15.06
N PRO A 2 -2.79 -6.62 14.03
CA PRO A 2 -3.24 -6.39 12.67
C PRO A 2 -4.73 -6.66 12.51
N SER A 3 -5.41 -5.88 11.68
CA SER A 3 -6.85 -6.03 11.42
C SER A 3 -7.17 -7.36 10.72
N VAL A 4 -8.45 -7.74 10.72
CA VAL A 4 -8.90 -8.95 9.97
C VAL A 4 -8.54 -8.83 8.49
N GLY A 5 -8.70 -7.65 7.89
CA GLY A 5 -8.31 -7.39 6.51
C GLY A 5 -6.81 -7.56 6.27
N GLU A 6 -5.96 -7.02 7.14
CA GLU A 6 -4.50 -7.17 7.07
C GLU A 6 -4.05 -8.64 7.16
N LYS A 7 -4.66 -9.43 8.05
CA LYS A 7 -4.33 -10.85 8.18
C LYS A 7 -4.70 -11.63 6.92
N ILE A 8 -5.88 -11.37 6.37
CA ILE A 8 -6.35 -12.01 5.13
C ILE A 8 -5.45 -11.62 3.96
N PHE A 9 -5.10 -10.33 3.85
CA PHE A 9 -4.19 -9.84 2.81
C PHE A 9 -2.83 -10.56 2.85
N ILE A 10 -2.21 -10.67 4.03
CA ILE A 10 -0.92 -11.35 4.15
C ILE A 10 -1.03 -12.85 3.86
N SER A 11 -2.10 -13.51 4.30
CA SER A 11 -2.36 -14.92 3.98
C SER A 11 -2.41 -15.14 2.47
N HIS A 12 -3.16 -14.27 1.79
CA HIS A 12 -3.34 -14.26 0.35
C HIS A 12 -2.04 -14.00 -0.44
N VAL A 13 -1.25 -13.02 -0.02
CA VAL A 13 0.07 -12.74 -0.64
C VAL A 13 0.98 -13.95 -0.54
N LYS A 14 1.02 -14.60 0.64
CA LYS A 14 1.82 -15.81 0.87
C LYS A 14 1.35 -16.99 0.03
N SER A 15 0.04 -17.24 -0.05
CA SER A 15 -0.51 -18.36 -0.83
C SER A 15 -0.22 -18.25 -2.33
N LEU A 16 -0.06 -17.03 -2.85
CA LEU A 16 0.25 -16.79 -4.26
C LEU A 16 1.77 -16.75 -4.54
N GLY A 17 2.62 -16.91 -3.52
CA GLY A 17 4.07 -16.82 -3.68
C GLY A 17 4.55 -15.42 -4.12
N LEU A 18 3.76 -14.39 -3.84
CA LEU A 18 4.14 -13.01 -4.12
C LEU A 18 5.15 -12.52 -3.08
N CYS A 19 5.94 -11.50 -3.45
CA CYS A 19 6.82 -10.82 -2.50
C CYS A 19 5.98 -10.29 -1.33
N VAL A 20 6.44 -10.52 -0.10
CA VAL A 20 5.71 -10.06 1.09
C VAL A 20 6.05 -8.59 1.32
N PRO A 21 5.06 -7.68 1.34
CA PRO A 21 5.32 -6.27 1.59
C PRO A 21 5.67 -6.04 3.06
N GLU A 22 6.41 -4.96 3.33
CA GLU A 22 6.74 -4.53 4.69
C GLU A 22 5.49 -4.02 5.41
N SER A 23 5.19 -4.58 6.59
CA SER A 23 4.05 -4.16 7.41
C SER A 23 4.37 -2.96 8.28
N GLU A 24 3.37 -2.11 8.54
CA GLU A 24 3.50 -0.92 9.40
C GLU A 24 4.64 0.03 8.97
N PHE A 25 4.86 0.13 7.66
CA PHE A 25 5.96 0.90 7.09
C PHE A 25 5.80 2.39 7.41
N ARG A 26 6.82 2.97 8.04
CA ARG A 26 6.83 4.39 8.43
C ARG A 26 7.71 5.19 7.49
N PHE A 27 7.13 6.21 6.88
CA PHE A 27 7.87 7.20 6.11
C PHE A 27 7.86 8.56 6.80
N LYS A 28 8.95 9.31 6.60
CA LYS A 28 9.06 10.70 7.06
C LYS A 28 8.61 11.62 5.93
N GLY A 29 7.65 12.50 6.21
CA GLY A 29 7.33 13.57 5.28
C GLY A 29 8.49 14.56 5.13
N SER A 30 8.58 15.24 3.99
CA SER A 30 9.59 16.25 3.71
C SER A 30 9.56 17.44 4.68
N CYS A 31 8.42 17.71 5.34
CA CYS A 31 8.23 18.77 6.34
C CYS A 31 8.69 18.39 7.78
N GLY A 32 9.35 17.25 7.96
CA GLY A 32 10.27 17.00 9.09
C GLY A 32 9.65 16.68 10.47
N LYS A 33 8.37 16.95 10.73
CA LYS A 33 7.77 16.71 12.07
C LYS A 33 6.80 15.54 12.16
N ARG A 34 6.16 15.15 11.07
CA ARG A 34 5.12 14.10 11.07
C ARG A 34 5.64 12.80 10.50
N ARG A 35 5.48 11.71 11.26
CA ARG A 35 5.73 10.34 10.82
C ARG A 35 4.40 9.72 10.45
N TRP A 36 4.24 9.36 9.19
CA TRP A 36 3.08 8.59 8.75
C TRP A 36 3.44 7.12 8.65
N ARG A 37 2.40 6.29 8.65
CA ARG A 37 2.52 4.85 8.60
C ARG A 37 1.55 4.34 7.55
N PHE A 38 2.04 3.51 6.64
CA PHE A 38 1.22 2.66 5.77
C PHE A 38 1.00 1.30 6.44
N ASP A 39 -0.13 0.65 6.15
CA ASP A 39 -0.36 -0.71 6.62
C ASP A 39 0.64 -1.67 5.97
N PHE A 40 0.86 -1.54 4.66
CA PHE A 40 1.91 -2.25 3.94
C PHE A 40 2.62 -1.37 2.90
N ALA A 41 3.86 -1.71 2.57
CA ALA A 41 4.61 -1.06 1.50
C ALA A 41 5.59 -2.00 0.79
N TYR A 42 5.88 -1.68 -0.47
CA TYR A 42 7.06 -2.13 -1.21
C TYR A 42 7.96 -0.89 -1.41
N PRO A 43 8.93 -0.63 -0.51
CA PRO A 43 9.72 0.60 -0.56
C PRO A 43 10.53 0.74 -1.85
N ASP A 44 11.11 -0.36 -2.34
CA ASP A 44 11.89 -0.38 -3.59
C ASP A 44 11.07 0.02 -4.82
N LEU A 45 9.75 -0.17 -4.76
CA LEU A 45 8.82 0.17 -5.85
C LEU A 45 8.03 1.45 -5.58
N MET A 46 8.23 2.09 -4.42
CA MET A 46 7.44 3.23 -3.95
C MET A 46 5.93 2.96 -4.00
N ILE A 47 5.52 1.74 -3.64
CA ILE A 47 4.10 1.34 -3.58
C ILE A 47 3.67 1.21 -2.12
N ALA A 48 2.56 1.86 -1.77
CA ALA A 48 1.94 1.76 -0.46
C ALA A 48 0.55 1.14 -0.57
N ILE A 49 0.15 0.37 0.44
CA ILE A 49 -1.14 -0.32 0.52
C ILE A 49 -1.77 -0.01 1.88
N GLU A 50 -3.00 0.47 1.85
CA GLU A 50 -3.84 0.75 3.03
C GLU A 50 -5.06 -0.15 3.01
N ILE A 51 -5.38 -0.75 4.16
CA ILE A 51 -6.58 -1.56 4.34
C ILE A 51 -7.55 -0.81 5.24
N GLU A 52 -8.50 -0.15 4.58
CA GLU A 52 -9.57 0.62 5.17
C GLU A 52 -10.59 -0.33 5.82
N GLY A 53 -10.37 -0.62 7.11
CA GLY A 53 -11.32 -1.33 7.95
C GLY A 53 -12.52 -0.46 8.32
N GLY A 54 -13.71 -1.07 8.44
CA GLY A 54 -14.87 -0.40 9.01
C GLY A 54 -15.55 0.66 8.14
N VAL A 55 -15.51 0.50 6.80
CA VAL A 55 -16.21 1.40 5.85
C VAL A 55 -17.70 1.59 6.19
N TYR A 56 -18.33 0.58 6.80
CA TYR A 56 -19.75 0.60 7.20
C TYR A 56 -19.98 0.91 8.69
N THR A 57 -18.93 1.05 9.49
CA THR A 57 -19.01 1.48 10.89
C THR A 57 -18.61 2.95 10.98
N LYS A 58 -19.42 3.79 11.63
CA LYS A 58 -19.12 5.23 11.88
C LYS A 58 -17.77 5.39 12.60
N GLY A 59 -16.68 5.42 11.84
CA GLY A 59 -15.30 5.38 12.31
C GLY A 59 -14.57 6.72 12.17
N ARG A 60 -13.29 6.72 12.57
CA ARG A 60 -12.39 7.88 12.67
C ARG A 60 -12.35 8.79 11.42
N HIS A 61 -12.62 8.26 10.23
CA HIS A 61 -12.63 9.00 8.95
C HIS A 61 -13.87 9.89 8.75
N THR A 62 -14.84 9.84 9.68
CA THR A 62 -16.01 10.73 9.68
C THR A 62 -15.83 11.97 10.58
N ARG A 63 -14.72 12.08 11.33
CA ARG A 63 -14.36 13.29 12.09
C ARG A 63 -13.40 14.13 11.24
N GLY A 64 -13.74 15.39 10.96
CA GLY A 64 -12.99 16.27 10.03
C GLY A 64 -11.47 16.28 10.23
N LYS A 65 -10.99 16.30 11.48
CA LYS A 65 -9.55 16.26 11.81
C LYS A 65 -8.82 14.98 11.38
N GLY A 66 -9.52 13.83 11.35
CA GLY A 66 -8.96 12.57 10.88
C GLY A 66 -8.76 12.60 9.37
N TYR A 67 -9.81 13.03 8.67
CA TYR A 67 -9.81 13.17 7.22
C TYR A 67 -8.74 14.17 6.72
N GLU A 68 -8.62 15.33 7.36
CA GLU A 68 -7.58 16.32 7.02
C GLU A 68 -6.15 15.74 7.17
N ALA A 69 -5.91 14.97 8.23
CA ALA A 69 -4.61 14.32 8.45
C ALA A 69 -4.33 13.22 7.42
N ASP A 70 -5.36 12.53 6.94
CA ASP A 70 -5.24 11.54 5.87
C ASP A 70 -4.94 12.24 4.53
N CYS A 71 -5.60 13.36 4.22
CA CYS A 71 -5.27 14.19 3.07
C CYS A 71 -3.81 14.66 3.10
N GLU A 72 -3.33 15.15 4.24
CA GLU A 72 -1.93 15.58 4.41
C GLU A 72 -0.94 14.42 4.13
N LYS A 73 -1.23 13.24 4.68
CA LYS A 73 -0.46 12.01 4.47
C LYS A 73 -0.42 11.62 3.00
N TYR A 74 -1.57 11.54 2.33
CA TYR A 74 -1.64 11.10 0.94
C TYR A 74 -0.99 12.10 -0.01
N ASN A 75 -1.20 13.40 0.18
CA ASN A 75 -0.55 14.43 -0.63
C ASN A 75 0.97 14.34 -0.53
N THR A 76 1.49 14.09 0.67
CA THR A 76 2.94 14.02 0.85
C THR A 76 3.51 12.70 0.35
N ALA A 77 2.77 11.59 0.48
CA ALA A 77 3.12 10.33 -0.17
C ALA A 77 3.26 10.53 -1.68
N THR A 78 2.25 11.15 -2.31
CA THR A 78 2.26 11.47 -3.75
C THR A 78 3.43 12.39 -4.11
N ALA A 79 3.68 13.45 -3.34
CA ALA A 79 4.80 14.37 -3.58
C ALA A 79 6.17 13.68 -3.52
N MET A 80 6.28 12.60 -2.75
CA MET A 80 7.48 11.77 -2.66
C MET A 80 7.55 10.69 -3.75
N GLY A 81 6.54 10.57 -4.62
CA GLY A 81 6.48 9.57 -5.69
C GLY A 81 5.82 8.25 -5.31
N TRP A 82 5.17 8.16 -4.14
CA TRP A 82 4.46 6.95 -3.75
C TRP A 82 3.18 6.75 -4.56
N LYS A 83 2.97 5.53 -5.04
CA LYS A 83 1.68 5.05 -5.53
C LYS A 83 0.93 4.42 -4.36
N VAL A 84 -0.12 5.09 -3.87
CA VAL A 84 -0.89 4.64 -2.70
C VAL A 84 -2.19 3.96 -3.14
N PHE A 85 -2.34 2.67 -2.84
CA PHE A 85 -3.55 1.89 -3.10
C PHE A 85 -4.33 1.68 -1.80
N ARG A 86 -5.63 1.98 -1.83
CA ARG A 86 -6.52 1.87 -0.68
C ARG A 86 -7.58 0.82 -0.97
N PHE A 87 -7.67 -0.19 -0.12
CA PHE A 87 -8.63 -1.28 -0.27
C PHE A 87 -9.51 -1.39 0.96
N THR A 88 -10.77 -1.70 0.76
CA THR A 88 -11.66 -2.05 1.88
C THR A 88 -11.41 -3.50 2.29
N THR A 89 -11.81 -3.87 3.51
CA THR A 89 -11.78 -5.29 3.93
C THR A 89 -12.53 -6.19 2.94
N GLY A 90 -13.66 -5.73 2.38
CA GLY A 90 -14.43 -6.48 1.38
C GLY A 90 -13.69 -6.72 0.05
N MET A 91 -12.87 -5.76 -0.38
CA MET A 91 -12.03 -5.89 -1.58
C MET A 91 -10.87 -6.87 -1.35
N VAL A 92 -10.36 -6.94 -0.13
CA VAL A 92 -9.32 -7.91 0.25
C VAL A 92 -9.91 -9.32 0.30
N THR A 93 -11.05 -9.50 0.96
CA THR A 93 -11.71 -10.81 1.10
C THR A 93 -12.18 -11.36 -0.25
N SER A 94 -12.62 -10.51 -1.17
CA SER A 94 -13.04 -10.93 -2.52
C SER A 94 -11.87 -11.17 -3.49
N GLY A 95 -10.62 -10.92 -3.07
CA GLY A 95 -9.44 -11.09 -3.92
C GLY A 95 -9.19 -9.96 -4.92
N GLN A 96 -10.05 -8.94 -4.98
CA GLN A 96 -9.85 -7.79 -5.87
C GLN A 96 -8.53 -7.06 -5.58
N ALA A 97 -8.22 -6.85 -4.29
CA ALA A 97 -6.97 -6.21 -3.88
C ALA A 97 -5.74 -6.97 -4.40
N LEU A 98 -5.76 -8.31 -4.31
CA LEU A 98 -4.67 -9.14 -4.78
C LEU A 98 -4.48 -9.03 -6.29
N SER A 99 -5.58 -9.10 -7.07
CA SER A 99 -5.50 -9.02 -8.53
C SER A 99 -4.85 -7.71 -8.98
N VAL A 100 -5.15 -6.61 -8.29
CA VAL A 100 -4.53 -5.31 -8.56
C VAL A 100 -3.04 -5.33 -8.20
N ILE A 101 -2.68 -5.78 -7.00
CA ILE A 101 -1.28 -5.83 -6.54
C ILE A 101 -0.43 -6.76 -7.41
N GLU A 102 -0.94 -7.93 -7.77
CA GLU A 102 -0.25 -8.88 -8.65
C GLU A 102 0.06 -8.25 -10.02
N LYS A 103 -0.91 -7.57 -10.63
CA LYS A 103 -0.69 -6.88 -11.92
C LYS A 103 0.38 -5.80 -11.81
N ILE A 104 0.36 -5.01 -10.75
CA ILE A 104 1.36 -3.96 -10.52
C ILE A 104 2.76 -4.57 -10.37
N LEU A 105 2.90 -5.62 -9.56
CA LEU A 105 4.18 -6.30 -9.35
C LEU A 105 4.70 -6.96 -10.64
N LYS A 106 3.82 -7.51 -11.48
CA LYS A 106 4.20 -8.09 -12.78
C LYS A 106 4.70 -7.01 -13.75
N ASN A 107 4.00 -5.88 -13.85
CA ASN A 107 4.42 -4.78 -14.74
C ASN A 107 5.79 -4.21 -14.36
N HIS A 108 6.10 -4.15 -13.06
CA HIS A 108 7.41 -3.70 -12.59
C HIS A 108 8.54 -4.72 -12.82
N LYS A 109 8.24 -6.02 -12.91
CA LYS A 109 9.23 -7.03 -13.32
C LYS A 109 9.61 -6.92 -14.80
N SER A 110 8.66 -6.60 -15.69
CA SER A 110 8.92 -6.47 -17.13
C SER A 110 9.76 -5.25 -17.50
N GLU A 111 9.75 -4.19 -16.68
CA GLU A 111 10.57 -2.99 -16.92
C GLU A 111 12.05 -3.19 -16.53
N GLY A 112 12.35 -4.13 -15.63
CA GLY A 112 13.70 -4.39 -15.12
C GLY A 112 14.55 -5.38 -15.93
N ASP A 113 13.96 -6.11 -16.89
CA ASP A 113 14.64 -7.19 -17.64
C ASP A 113 15.11 -6.77 -19.05
N ASN A 114 14.89 -5.51 -19.46
CA ASN A 114 15.33 -4.98 -20.76
C ASN A 114 16.73 -4.33 -20.73
N GLY A 115 17.55 -4.63 -19.71
CA GLY A 115 18.80 -3.92 -19.43
C GLY A 115 20.11 -4.62 -19.81
N ASN A 116 20.10 -5.71 -20.59
CA ASN A 116 21.35 -6.38 -20.97
C ASN A 116 21.33 -6.91 -22.41
N PHE A 117 21.49 -6.02 -23.39
CA PHE A 117 21.99 -6.42 -24.70
C PHE A 117 22.90 -5.35 -25.30
N THR A 118 24.10 -5.79 -25.68
CA THR A 118 25.23 -5.08 -26.32
C THR A 118 26.05 -4.19 -25.37
N SER A 119 27.37 -4.35 -25.28
CA SER A 119 28.31 -4.33 -26.41
C SER A 119 29.38 -5.43 -26.34
N ARG A 120 29.53 -6.14 -27.46
CA ARG A 120 30.82 -6.70 -27.91
C ARG A 120 31.58 -5.60 -28.65
#